data_AF-Q8VM42-F1
#
_entry.id   AF-Q8VM42-F1
#
_cell.length_a   1.000
_cell.length_b   1.000
_cell.length_c   1.000
_cell.angle_alpha   90.00
_cell.angle_beta   90.00
_cell.angle_gamma   90.00
#
_symmetry.space_group_name_H-M   'P 1'
#
loop_
_entity.id
_entity.type
_entity.pdbx_description
1 polymer ?
#
loop_
_entity_poly.entity_id
_entity_poly.type
_entity_poly.pdbx_seq_one_letter_code
_entity_poly.pdbx_strand_id
1 'polypeptide(L)'
;IGDGLKPVQRRIIYSMSELGLNAASKPKKSARTVGDVIGKYHPHGDSACYEALVLMAQPFSYRYPLIEGQGNFGSSDDPKSFAAMRYTESR
;
A
#
# COMPACT_ATOMS: atom_id res chain seq x y z
N ILE A 1 -9.79 -10.56 15.18
CA ILE A 1 -11.16 -10.11 14.78
C ILE A 1 -11.29 -8.60 14.80
N GLY A 2 -10.82 -7.89 15.84
CA GLY A 2 -11.07 -6.46 16.02
C GLY A 2 -10.77 -5.53 14.83
N ASP A 3 -9.67 -5.72 14.09
CA ASP A 3 -9.29 -4.86 12.95
C ASP A 3 -9.48 -5.48 11.57
N GLY A 4 -9.73 -6.79 11.50
CA GLY A 4 -9.87 -7.52 10.22
C GLY A 4 -8.61 -7.59 9.35
N LEU A 5 -7.43 -7.22 9.86
CA LEU A 5 -6.19 -7.13 9.06
C LEU A 5 -5.28 -8.35 9.23
N LYS A 6 -4.70 -8.79 8.11
CA LYS A 6 -3.54 -9.70 8.11
C LYS A 6 -2.28 -8.96 8.59
N PRO A 7 -1.25 -9.65 9.09
CA PRO A 7 -0.03 -9.02 9.58
C PRO A 7 0.63 -8.05 8.59
N VAL A 8 0.72 -8.40 7.29
CA VAL A 8 1.30 -7.53 6.26
C VAL A 8 0.50 -6.22 6.10
N GLN A 9 -0.83 -6.31 6.10
CA GLN A 9 -1.72 -5.16 5.93
C GLN A 9 -1.59 -4.20 7.12
N ARG A 10 -1.63 -4.74 8.35
CA ARG A 10 -1.45 -3.94 9.56
C ARG A 10 -0.10 -3.22 9.59
N ARG A 11 0.97 -3.90 9.18
CA ARG A 11 2.33 -3.34 9.14
C ARG A 11 2.48 -2.22 8.10
N ILE A 12 1.83 -2.34 6.94
CA ILE A 12 1.79 -1.29 5.92
C ILE A 12 1.10 -0.04 6.47
N ILE A 13 -0.13 -0.18 6.99
CA ILE A 13 -0.89 0.96 7.52
C ILE A 13 -0.16 1.62 8.69
N TYR A 14 0.42 0.82 9.59
CA TYR A 14 1.19 1.33 10.71
C TYR A 14 2.43 2.12 10.25
N SER A 15 3.22 1.58 9.32
CA SER A 15 4.38 2.28 8.77
C SER A 15 4.00 3.58 8.04
N MET A 16 2.88 3.60 7.31
CA MET A 16 2.36 4.82 6.69
C MET A 16 2.03 5.90 7.73
N SER A 17 1.37 5.51 8.83
CA SER A 17 1.10 6.40 9.96
C SER A 17 2.40 6.97 10.55
N GLU A 18 3.39 6.13 10.82
CA GLU A 18 4.71 6.56 11.36
C GLU A 18 5.47 7.49 10.41
N LEU A 19 5.26 7.35 9.08
CA LEU A 19 5.83 8.22 8.05
C LEU A 19 5.07 9.54 7.87
N GLY A 20 4.01 9.76 8.65
CA GLY A 20 3.12 10.93 8.56
C GLY A 20 2.28 10.95 7.29
N LEU A 21 2.06 9.79 6.66
CA LEU A 21 1.22 9.65 5.47
C LEU A 21 -0.24 9.49 5.91
N ASN A 22 -0.84 10.62 6.26
CA ASN A 22 -2.28 10.72 6.52
C ASN A 22 -3.03 11.23 5.27
N ALA A 23 -4.36 11.19 5.31
CA ALA A 23 -5.19 11.62 4.18
C ALA A 23 -4.97 13.07 3.73
N ALA A 24 -4.52 13.96 4.62
CA ALA A 24 -4.22 15.37 4.28
C ALA A 24 -2.79 15.57 3.75
N SER A 25 -1.91 14.59 3.93
CA SER A 25 -0.50 14.67 3.53
C SER A 25 -0.33 14.58 2.02
N LYS A 26 0.77 15.09 1.48
CA LYS A 26 1.15 14.84 0.09
C LYS A 26 1.57 13.36 -0.05
N PRO A 27 1.08 12.62 -1.04
CA PRO A 27 1.48 11.24 -1.23
C PRO A 27 2.97 11.15 -1.56
N LYS A 28 3.59 10.05 -1.13
CA LYS A 28 5.01 9.75 -1.36
C LYS A 28 5.13 8.48 -2.17
N LYS A 29 6.26 8.30 -2.86
CA LYS A 29 6.53 7.08 -3.63
C LYS A 29 6.28 5.83 -2.79
N SER A 30 5.52 4.88 -3.32
CA SER A 30 5.15 3.66 -2.59
C SER A 30 6.37 2.83 -2.19
N ALA A 31 7.47 2.91 -2.96
CA ALA A 31 8.76 2.35 -2.60
C ALA A 31 9.28 2.82 -1.23
N ARG A 32 8.97 4.05 -0.80
CA ARG A 32 9.37 4.55 0.53
C ARG A 32 8.65 3.81 1.64
N THR A 33 7.33 3.62 1.51
CA THR A 33 6.52 2.86 2.47
C THR A 33 6.96 1.39 2.49
N VAL A 34 7.08 0.75 1.32
CA VAL A 34 7.50 -0.66 1.22
C VAL A 34 8.87 -0.87 1.86
N GLY A 35 9.83 0.01 1.58
CA GLY A 35 11.17 -0.05 2.18
C GLY A 35 11.16 0.04 3.71
N ASP A 36 10.32 0.91 4.27
CA ASP A 36 10.18 1.05 5.72
C ASP A 36 9.51 -0.18 6.36
N VAL A 37 8.48 -0.72 5.71
CA VAL A 37 7.78 -1.93 6.15
C VAL A 37 8.73 -3.13 6.18
N ILE A 38 9.48 -3.37 5.11
CA ILE A 38 10.39 -4.53 5.05
C ILE A 38 11.59 -4.37 5.98
N GLY A 39 12.08 -3.14 6.16
CA GLY A 39 13.22 -2.85 7.03
C GLY A 39 12.91 -2.93 8.51
N LYS A 40 11.65 -2.65 8.91
CA LYS A 40 11.28 -2.57 10.34
C LYS A 40 10.36 -3.68 10.83
N TYR A 41 9.39 -4.09 10.02
CA TYR A 41 8.24 -4.85 10.53
C TYR A 41 7.94 -6.15 9.77
N HIS A 42 8.35 -6.28 8.51
CA HIS A 42 7.96 -7.39 7.64
C HIS A 42 9.15 -7.90 6.80
N PRO A 43 10.04 -8.74 7.38
CA PRO A 43 11.28 -9.20 6.74
C PRO A 43 11.03 -10.27 5.65
N HIS A 44 10.26 -9.89 4.64
CA HIS A 44 9.89 -10.70 3.48
C HIS A 44 10.04 -9.86 2.21
N GLY A 45 9.76 -10.46 1.05
CA GLY A 45 9.92 -9.81 -0.25
C GLY A 45 9.13 -8.51 -0.40
N ASP A 46 9.76 -7.53 -1.05
CA ASP A 46 9.18 -6.25 -1.42
C ASP A 46 7.96 -6.42 -2.33
N SER A 47 8.01 -7.34 -3.30
CA SER A 47 6.90 -7.64 -4.21
C SER A 47 5.62 -8.02 -3.45
N ALA A 48 5.71 -8.94 -2.48
CA ALA A 48 4.55 -9.38 -1.70
C ALA A 48 3.97 -8.25 -0.82
N CYS A 49 4.84 -7.39 -0.28
CA CYS A 49 4.41 -6.21 0.46
C CYS A 49 3.71 -5.20 -0.45
N TYR A 50 4.25 -4.95 -1.63
CA TYR A 50 3.70 -3.98 -2.57
C TYR A 50 2.37 -4.46 -3.17
N GLU A 51 2.24 -5.74 -3.52
CA GLU A 51 0.97 -6.31 -3.99
C GLU A 51 -0.15 -6.15 -2.95
N ALA A 52 0.15 -6.34 -1.66
CA ALA A 52 -0.80 -6.10 -0.59
C ALA A 52 -1.19 -4.62 -0.47
N LEU A 53 -0.24 -3.71 -0.66
CA LEU A 53 -0.48 -2.26 -0.69
C LEU A 53 -1.40 -1.88 -1.85
N VAL A 54 -1.09 -2.37 -3.06
CA VAL A 54 -1.89 -2.13 -4.27
C VAL A 54 -3.33 -2.59 -4.06
N LEU A 55 -3.53 -3.79 -3.53
CA LEU A 55 -4.87 -4.33 -3.28
C LEU A 55 -5.69 -3.43 -2.33
N MET A 56 -5.06 -2.90 -1.28
CA MET A 56 -5.72 -1.98 -0.33
C MET A 56 -6.01 -0.59 -0.91
N ALA A 57 -5.39 -0.23 -2.03
CA ALA A 57 -5.61 1.04 -2.74
C ALA A 57 -6.63 0.94 -3.89
N GLN A 58 -6.93 -0.27 -4.38
CA GLN A 58 -7.83 -0.50 -5.51
C GLN A 58 -9.31 -0.40 -5.08
N PRO A 59 -10.09 0.57 -5.59
CA PRO A 59 -11.50 0.74 -5.23
C PRO A 59 -12.41 -0.37 -5.76
N PHE A 60 -11.97 -1.13 -6.76
CA PHE A 60 -12.67 -2.31 -7.28
C PHE A 60 -12.34 -3.60 -6.53
N SER A 61 -11.26 -3.63 -5.73
CA SER A 61 -10.85 -4.79 -4.93
C SER A 61 -11.25 -4.65 -3.46
N TYR A 62 -11.16 -3.44 -2.92
CA TYR A 62 -11.56 -3.11 -1.55
C TYR A 62 -12.83 -2.27 -1.53
N ARG A 63 -13.85 -2.71 -0.79
CA ARG A 63 -15.12 -1.96 -0.65
C ARG A 63 -14.91 -0.56 -0.04
N TYR A 64 -13.98 -0.47 0.91
CA TYR A 64 -13.51 0.77 1.52
C TYR A 64 -11.97 0.74 1.49
N PRO A 65 -11.34 1.30 0.44
CA PRO A 65 -9.89 1.34 0.34
C PRO A 65 -9.27 2.02 1.55
N LEU A 66 -8.16 1.45 2.04
CA LEU A 66 -7.44 1.97 3.20
C LEU A 66 -6.31 2.92 2.80
N ILE A 67 -5.95 2.92 1.53
CA ILE A 67 -4.84 3.69 0.96
C ILE A 67 -5.36 4.45 -0.25
N GLU A 68 -4.96 5.72 -0.38
CA GLU A 68 -5.17 6.50 -1.59
C GLU A 68 -3.91 6.45 -2.45
N GLY A 69 -4.05 5.94 -3.67
CA GLY A 69 -2.96 5.81 -4.63
C GLY A 69 -3.03 6.84 -5.76
N GLN A 70 -1.88 7.41 -6.15
CA GLN A 70 -1.71 8.19 -7.38
C GLN A 70 -0.78 7.48 -8.36
N GLY A 71 -1.17 7.45 -9.63
CA GLY A 71 -0.52 6.67 -10.69
C GLY A 71 -1.33 5.44 -11.08
N ASN A 72 -0.72 4.52 -11.83
CA ASN A 72 -1.41 3.30 -12.27
C ASN A 72 -1.38 2.22 -11.17
N PHE A 73 -2.51 2.00 -10.51
CA PHE A 73 -2.74 0.93 -9.52
C PHE A 73 -3.55 -0.25 -10.11
N GLY A 74 -3.55 -0.41 -11.44
CA GLY A 74 -4.35 -1.43 -12.13
C GLY A 74 -5.77 -0.96 -12.43
N SER A 75 -6.50 -1.80 -13.16
CA SER A 75 -7.90 -1.56 -13.53
C SER A 75 -8.79 -2.73 -13.11
N SER A 76 -10.11 -2.55 -13.20
CA SER A 76 -11.07 -3.64 -12.94
C SER A 76 -10.91 -4.82 -13.90
N ASP A 77 -10.53 -4.54 -15.15
CA ASP A 77 -10.40 -5.55 -16.21
C ASP A 77 -9.09 -6.34 -16.06
N ASP A 78 -8.02 -5.67 -15.62
CA ASP A 78 -6.75 -6.31 -15.27
C ASP A 78 -6.18 -5.73 -13.95
N PRO A 79 -6.59 -6.31 -12.80
CA PRO A 79 -6.14 -5.86 -11.48
C PRO A 79 -4.63 -5.99 -11.26
N LYS A 80 -3.93 -6.83 -12.04
CA LYS A 80 -2.48 -7.04 -11.92
C LYS A 80 -1.66 -6.12 -12.82
N SER A 81 -2.30 -5.36 -13.71
CA SER A 81 -1.66 -4.35 -14.56
C SER A 81 -1.38 -3.04 -13.83
N PHE A 82 -0.75 -3.13 -12.65
CA PHE A 82 -0.32 -1.97 -11.87
C PHE A 82 1.14 -1.61 -12.16
N ALA A 83 1.47 -0.33 -12.07
CA ALA A 83 2.84 0.13 -12.24
C ALA A 83 3.71 -0.24 -11.02
N ALA A 84 5.02 -0.35 -11.24
CA ALA A 84 5.97 -0.64 -10.18
C ALA A 84 5.99 0.45 -9.09
N MET A 85 6.30 0.07 -7.84
CA MET A 85 6.31 0.93 -6.64
C MET A 85 7.21 2.17 -6.71
N ARG A 86 8.14 2.22 -7.66
CA ARG A 86 8.99 3.38 -7.93
C ARG A 86 8.28 4.50 -8.68
N TYR A 87 7.13 4.22 -9.31
CA TYR A 87 6.35 5.18 -10.07
C TYR A 87 5.12 5.65 -9.31
N THR A 88 4.43 4.74 -8.64
CA THR A 88 3.22 5.00 -7.86
C THR A 88 3.51 5.75 -6.58
N GLU A 89 2.53 6.54 -6.14
CA GLU A 89 2.56 7.28 -4.88
C GLU A 89 1.36 6.88 -4.02
N SER A 90 1.54 6.83 -2.71
CA SER A 90 0.50 6.39 -1.76
C SER A 90 0.48 7.27 -0.52
N ARG A 91 -0.72 7.45 0.04
CA ARG A 91 -0.97 8.03 1.36
C ARG A 91 -2.16 7.39 2.06
#